data_AF-A0A6A4VUF5-F1
#
_entry.id   AF-A0A6A4VUF5-F1
#
_cell.length_a   1.000
_cell.length_b   1.000
_cell.length_c   1.000
_cell.angle_alpha   90.00
_cell.angle_beta   90.00
_cell.angle_gamma   90.00
#
_symmetry.space_group_name_H-M   'P 1'
#
loop_
_entity.id
_entity.type
_entity.pdbx_description
1 polymer ?
#
loop_
_entity_poly.entity_id
_entity_poly.type
_entity_poly.pdbx_seq_one_letter_code
_entity_poly.pdbx_strand_id
1 'polypeptide(L)'
;MGRNKRKTVSPLHKDGGKNPRTADVDDDGSSQAGQDGDGDVDVITDLKEFIRSENARNSKSLAEEIRRHNDERMTALETSLSFALTTNETLAKRLGEVEQRAQQADKNYRHQAERLAVMEEQLDQLQQREMHGWLVFSGPATARVPRSSRGEDTARQLRDLIQSLMNYDLDMSQIGEVQRDERQIRVHFTTVAAGSDRFFLVRNKTRLRGTGLYIRERLTPFRQWLFNELMKLKRNSLISTVFTREGTVFVVTSQHDRPRPVRSEAALERLWRHLAEQSANQRIEASHSPRDALF
;
A
#
# COMPACT_ATOMS: atom_id res chain seq x y z
N MET A 1 -8.40 15.51 -13.40
CA MET A 1 -9.30 15.72 -12.25
C MET A 1 -10.72 15.90 -12.77
N GLY A 2 -11.51 14.82 -12.81
CA GLY A 2 -12.91 14.85 -13.27
C GLY A 2 -13.83 14.47 -12.11
N ARG A 3 -14.65 15.42 -11.65
CA ARG A 3 -15.62 15.23 -10.56
C ARG A 3 -16.88 14.52 -11.09
N ASN A 4 -17.00 13.22 -10.85
CA ASN A 4 -18.26 12.50 -11.05
C ASN A 4 -19.16 12.70 -9.82
N LYS A 5 -20.20 13.53 -9.99
CA LYS A 5 -21.30 13.66 -9.02
C LYS A 5 -22.20 12.42 -9.13
N ARG A 6 -22.10 11.50 -8.15
CA ARG A 6 -23.12 10.46 -7.94
C ARG A 6 -24.30 11.09 -7.20
N LYS A 7 -25.48 11.12 -7.83
CA LYS A 7 -26.75 11.37 -7.15
C LYS A 7 -27.23 10.05 -6.55
N THR A 8 -27.26 9.98 -5.23
CA THR A 8 -27.94 8.96 -4.44
C THR A 8 -29.37 9.43 -4.15
N VAL A 9 -30.37 8.74 -4.67
CA VAL A 9 -31.76 8.83 -4.21
C VAL A 9 -32.32 7.41 -4.36
N SER A 10 -32.48 6.66 -3.27
CA SER A 10 -33.69 6.55 -2.44
C SER A 10 -33.36 5.54 -1.30
N PRO A 11 -34.07 5.48 -0.14
CA PRO A 11 -35.51 5.19 -0.14
C PRO A 11 -36.37 5.63 1.08
N LEU A 12 -37.66 5.32 0.96
CA LEU A 12 -38.68 5.14 2.02
C LEU A 12 -39.42 6.35 2.62
N HIS A 13 -40.69 6.47 2.18
CA HIS A 13 -41.92 6.41 2.97
C HIS A 13 -41.99 7.14 4.33
N LYS A 14 -42.90 8.13 4.38
CA LYS A 14 -43.72 8.44 5.56
C LYS A 14 -45.12 8.85 5.09
N ASP A 15 -46.00 7.86 5.01
CA ASP A 15 -47.44 8.09 5.11
C ASP A 15 -47.76 8.40 6.58
N GLY A 16 -48.22 9.62 6.84
CA GLY A 16 -48.75 10.06 8.12
C GLY A 16 -50.21 10.39 7.94
N GLY A 17 -51.08 9.49 8.40
CA GLY A 17 -52.52 9.55 8.21
C GLY A 17 -53.21 10.76 8.86
N LYS A 18 -54.35 11.10 8.29
CA LYS A 18 -55.41 11.87 8.97
C LYS A 18 -56.75 11.20 8.64
N ASN A 19 -57.26 10.43 9.60
CA ASN A 19 -58.69 10.09 9.63
C ASN A 19 -59.48 11.27 10.24
N PRO A 20 -60.72 11.49 9.78
CA PRO A 20 -61.59 12.56 10.23
C PRO A 20 -62.27 12.19 11.56
N ARG A 21 -62.42 13.17 12.45
CA ARG A 21 -63.27 13.04 13.65
C ARG A 21 -64.65 13.65 13.37
N THR A 22 -65.64 12.85 13.70
CA THR A 22 -67.08 13.11 13.85
C THR A 22 -67.41 13.92 15.10
N ALA A 23 -68.70 14.31 15.20
CA ALA A 23 -69.48 14.88 16.33
C ALA A 23 -69.45 16.42 16.42
N ASP A 24 -70.54 17.16 16.62
CA ASP A 24 -71.95 16.84 16.92
C ASP A 24 -72.85 18.08 16.64
N VAL A 25 -74.12 17.79 16.34
CA VAL A 25 -75.39 18.46 16.76
C VAL A 25 -75.43 19.98 16.94
N ASP A 26 -76.36 20.63 16.21
CA ASP A 26 -77.39 21.46 16.85
C ASP A 26 -78.70 21.44 16.05
N ASP A 27 -79.74 21.16 16.82
CA ASP A 27 -81.18 21.12 16.57
C ASP A 27 -81.73 22.54 16.79
N ASP A 28 -82.56 23.05 15.87
CA ASP A 28 -83.70 23.88 16.29
C ASP A 28 -84.77 23.99 15.21
N GLY A 29 -86.01 23.92 15.67
CA GLY A 29 -87.18 23.59 14.88
C GLY A 29 -87.80 24.73 14.08
N SER A 30 -88.61 24.35 13.10
CA SER A 30 -89.87 25.03 12.87
C SER A 30 -90.86 24.07 12.22
N SER A 31 -91.93 23.84 12.97
CA SER A 31 -93.10 23.05 12.63
C SER A 31 -93.88 23.70 11.49
N GLN A 32 -94.33 22.92 10.52
CA GLN A 32 -95.60 23.22 9.85
C GLN A 32 -96.34 21.92 9.55
N ALA A 33 -97.42 21.74 10.31
CA ALA A 33 -98.40 20.69 10.16
C ALA A 33 -99.29 20.96 8.94
N GLY A 34 -99.70 19.88 8.27
CA GLY A 34 -100.84 19.89 7.37
C GLY A 34 -100.62 19.03 6.13
N GLN A 35 -100.98 17.75 6.19
CA GLN A 35 -102.26 17.25 5.69
C GLN A 35 -102.19 15.73 5.53
N ASP A 36 -103.21 15.08 6.08
CA ASP A 36 -103.45 13.65 5.99
C ASP A 36 -103.56 13.21 4.53
N GLY A 37 -102.70 12.28 4.15
CA GLY A 37 -102.78 11.51 2.91
C GLY A 37 -102.38 10.06 3.21
N ASP A 38 -103.38 9.22 3.45
CA ASP A 38 -103.27 7.77 3.76
C ASP A 38 -102.70 6.92 2.60
N GLY A 39 -102.07 7.57 1.60
CA GLY A 39 -101.33 6.97 0.48
C GLY A 39 -99.85 7.36 0.42
N ASP A 40 -99.38 8.29 1.25
CA ASP A 40 -97.97 8.71 1.30
C ASP A 40 -97.12 7.82 2.21
N VAL A 41 -97.74 7.10 3.16
CA VAL A 41 -97.05 6.16 4.04
C VAL A 41 -96.52 4.96 3.26
N ASP A 42 -97.30 4.43 2.32
CA ASP A 42 -96.91 3.31 1.44
C ASP A 42 -95.75 3.69 0.50
N VAL A 43 -95.80 4.88 -0.09
CA VAL A 43 -94.73 5.39 -0.96
C VAL A 43 -93.43 5.61 -0.17
N ILE A 44 -93.52 6.11 1.06
CA ILE A 44 -92.36 6.30 1.94
C ILE A 44 -91.79 4.95 2.40
N THR A 45 -92.63 3.95 2.69
CA THR A 45 -92.15 2.60 3.05
C THR A 45 -91.50 1.89 1.87
N ASP A 46 -92.08 1.99 0.68
CA ASP A 46 -91.54 1.43 -0.56
C ASP A 46 -90.20 2.08 -0.93
N LEU A 47 -90.09 3.40 -0.78
CA LEU A 47 -88.83 4.13 -0.99
C LEU A 47 -87.77 3.70 0.03
N LYS A 48 -88.13 3.53 1.31
CA LYS A 48 -87.21 3.03 2.35
C LYS A 48 -86.78 1.58 2.09
N GLU A 49 -87.65 0.75 1.53
CA GLU A 49 -87.31 -0.64 1.17
C GLU A 49 -86.42 -0.68 -0.09
N PHE A 50 -86.72 0.13 -1.09
CA PHE A 50 -85.87 0.33 -2.27
C PHE A 50 -84.46 0.79 -1.86
N ILE A 51 -84.33 1.85 -1.07
CA ILE A 51 -83.05 2.37 -0.57
C ILE A 51 -82.29 1.29 0.21
N ARG A 52 -82.98 0.52 1.08
CA ARG A 52 -82.35 -0.60 1.81
C ARG A 52 -81.86 -1.69 0.86
N SER A 53 -82.65 -2.05 -0.14
CA SER A 53 -82.29 -3.08 -1.12
C SER A 53 -81.13 -2.64 -2.03
N GLU A 54 -81.12 -1.37 -2.44
CA GLU A 54 -80.08 -0.78 -3.28
C GLU A 54 -78.78 -0.61 -2.50
N ASN A 55 -78.85 -0.10 -1.26
CA ASN A 55 -77.69 -0.04 -0.37
C ASN A 55 -77.13 -1.43 -0.07
N ALA A 56 -77.98 -2.44 0.13
CA ALA A 56 -77.54 -3.81 0.32
C ALA A 56 -76.86 -4.38 -0.95
N ARG A 57 -77.39 -4.11 -2.15
CA ARG A 57 -76.75 -4.49 -3.43
C ARG A 57 -75.41 -3.77 -3.64
N ASN A 58 -75.38 -2.46 -3.43
CA ASN A 58 -74.17 -1.63 -3.57
C ASN A 58 -73.10 -2.04 -2.55
N SER A 59 -73.49 -2.34 -1.30
CA SER A 59 -72.57 -2.84 -0.27
C SER A 59 -71.95 -4.19 -0.61
N LYS A 60 -72.71 -5.10 -1.24
CA LYS A 60 -72.22 -6.41 -1.72
C LYS A 60 -71.25 -6.23 -2.89
N SER A 61 -71.62 -5.42 -3.87
CA SER A 61 -70.77 -5.06 -5.02
C SER A 61 -69.45 -4.43 -4.57
N LEU A 62 -69.52 -3.45 -3.65
CA LEU A 62 -68.34 -2.80 -3.09
C LEU A 62 -67.46 -3.78 -2.30
N ALA A 63 -68.07 -4.67 -1.51
CA ALA A 63 -67.31 -5.69 -0.76
C ALA A 63 -66.60 -6.69 -1.71
N GLU A 64 -67.23 -7.05 -2.83
CA GLU A 64 -66.62 -7.89 -3.86
C GLU A 64 -65.48 -7.18 -4.59
N GLU A 65 -65.64 -5.89 -4.91
CA GLU A 65 -64.60 -5.06 -5.54
C GLU A 65 -63.39 -4.84 -4.62
N ILE A 66 -63.62 -4.57 -3.33
CA ILE A 66 -62.57 -4.48 -2.32
C ILE A 66 -61.81 -5.81 -2.19
N ARG A 67 -62.53 -6.94 -2.16
CA ARG A 67 -61.89 -8.26 -2.12
C ARG A 67 -61.02 -8.50 -3.35
N ARG A 68 -61.56 -8.25 -4.54
CA ARG A 68 -60.82 -8.37 -5.80
C ARG A 68 -59.56 -7.51 -5.80
N HIS A 69 -59.65 -6.24 -5.43
CA HIS A 69 -58.49 -5.36 -5.37
C HIS A 69 -57.48 -5.79 -4.30
N ASN A 70 -57.92 -6.31 -3.16
CA ASN A 70 -57.01 -6.85 -2.16
C ASN A 70 -56.30 -8.12 -2.66
N ASP A 71 -56.99 -9.01 -3.37
CA ASP A 71 -56.40 -10.21 -3.97
C ASP A 71 -55.39 -9.84 -5.07
N GLU A 72 -55.71 -8.88 -5.93
CA GLU A 72 -54.80 -8.31 -6.94
C GLU A 72 -53.57 -7.66 -6.28
N ARG A 73 -53.74 -6.96 -5.16
CA ARG A 73 -52.63 -6.38 -4.39
C ARG A 73 -51.77 -7.44 -3.73
N MET A 74 -52.38 -8.46 -3.14
CA MET A 74 -51.65 -9.57 -2.50
C MET A 74 -50.81 -10.34 -3.51
N THR A 75 -51.39 -10.68 -4.66
CA THR A 75 -50.65 -11.34 -5.75
C THR A 75 -49.53 -10.48 -6.32
N ALA A 76 -49.72 -9.16 -6.45
CA ALA A 76 -48.65 -8.23 -6.84
C ALA A 76 -47.51 -8.17 -5.81
N LEU A 77 -47.84 -8.21 -4.52
CA LEU A 77 -46.84 -8.24 -3.44
C LEU A 77 -46.07 -9.57 -3.42
N GLU A 78 -46.76 -10.70 -3.58
CA GLU A 78 -46.14 -12.02 -3.61
C GLU A 78 -45.19 -12.19 -4.81
N THR A 79 -45.60 -11.72 -5.98
CA THR A 79 -44.75 -11.74 -7.19
C THR A 79 -43.54 -10.82 -7.04
N SER A 80 -43.72 -9.61 -6.48
CA SER A 80 -42.62 -8.69 -6.20
C SER A 80 -41.64 -9.25 -5.17
N LEU A 81 -42.14 -9.87 -4.09
CA LEU A 81 -41.31 -10.51 -3.08
C LEU A 81 -40.54 -11.69 -3.66
N SER A 82 -41.20 -12.53 -4.46
CA SER A 82 -40.56 -13.67 -5.14
C SER A 82 -39.43 -13.21 -6.07
N PHE A 83 -39.64 -12.12 -6.81
CA PHE A 83 -38.58 -11.50 -7.61
C PHE A 83 -37.44 -10.94 -6.75
N ALA A 84 -37.74 -10.26 -5.65
CA ALA A 84 -36.73 -9.74 -4.74
C ALA A 84 -35.89 -10.86 -4.09
N LEU A 85 -36.52 -11.98 -3.71
CA LEU A 85 -35.82 -13.14 -3.13
C LEU A 85 -34.90 -13.81 -4.16
N THR A 86 -35.40 -14.06 -5.37
CA THR A 86 -34.59 -14.67 -6.44
C THR A 86 -33.41 -13.77 -6.84
N THR A 87 -33.64 -12.46 -6.97
CA THR A 87 -32.55 -11.50 -7.24
C THR A 87 -31.51 -11.48 -6.12
N ASN A 88 -31.93 -11.43 -4.85
CA ASN A 88 -31.01 -11.50 -3.71
C ASN A 88 -30.19 -12.79 -3.71
N GLU A 89 -30.81 -13.94 -4.01
CA GLU A 89 -30.09 -15.21 -4.10
C GLU A 89 -29.03 -15.19 -5.21
N THR A 90 -29.37 -14.64 -6.38
CA THR A 90 -28.40 -14.51 -7.49
C THR A 90 -27.26 -13.56 -7.16
N LEU A 91 -27.54 -12.45 -6.46
CA LEU A 91 -26.52 -11.50 -6.02
C LEU A 91 -25.61 -12.11 -4.95
N ALA A 92 -26.15 -12.88 -4.00
CA ALA A 92 -25.37 -13.58 -3.00
C ALA A 92 -24.41 -14.61 -3.63
N LYS A 93 -24.88 -15.38 -4.62
CA LYS A 93 -24.02 -16.31 -5.39
C LYS A 93 -22.89 -15.57 -6.10
N ARG A 94 -23.22 -14.48 -6.81
CA ARG A 94 -22.23 -13.64 -7.51
C ARG A 94 -21.22 -13.02 -6.55
N LEU A 95 -21.66 -12.58 -5.37
CA LEU A 95 -20.78 -12.03 -4.35
C LEU A 95 -19.75 -13.09 -3.91
N GLY A 96 -20.20 -14.31 -3.61
CA GLY A 96 -19.30 -15.41 -3.27
C GLY A 96 -18.29 -15.72 -4.38
N GLU A 97 -18.71 -15.74 -5.65
CA GLU A 97 -17.80 -15.92 -6.79
C GLU A 97 -16.77 -14.79 -6.94
N VAL A 98 -17.18 -13.54 -6.68
CA VAL A 98 -16.29 -12.38 -6.72
C VAL A 98 -15.29 -12.44 -5.57
N GLU A 99 -15.72 -12.79 -4.37
CA GLU A 99 -14.86 -12.95 -3.19
C GLU A 99 -13.82 -14.06 -3.41
N GLN A 100 -14.23 -15.21 -3.95
CA GLN A 100 -13.31 -16.29 -4.30
C GLN A 100 -12.29 -15.85 -5.35
N ARG A 101 -12.73 -15.13 -6.40
CA ARG A 101 -11.82 -14.58 -7.41
C ARG A 101 -10.86 -13.56 -6.82
N ALA A 102 -11.32 -12.71 -5.90
CA ALA A 102 -10.47 -11.73 -5.21
C ALA A 102 -9.40 -12.43 -4.36
N GLN A 103 -9.79 -13.44 -3.58
CA GLN A 103 -8.84 -14.25 -2.79
C GLN A 103 -7.82 -14.97 -3.66
N GLN A 104 -8.23 -15.50 -4.81
CA GLN A 104 -7.32 -16.14 -5.74
C GLN A 104 -6.37 -15.12 -6.40
N ALA A 105 -6.88 -13.94 -6.78
CA ALA A 105 -6.07 -12.86 -7.30
C ALA A 105 -5.00 -12.42 -6.27
N ASP A 106 -5.38 -12.25 -5.01
CA ASP A 106 -4.44 -11.92 -3.92
C ASP A 106 -3.34 -12.98 -3.74
N LYS A 107 -3.69 -14.27 -3.80
CA LYS A 107 -2.70 -15.35 -3.77
C LYS A 107 -1.74 -15.26 -4.95
N ASN A 108 -2.26 -15.02 -6.15
CA ASN A 108 -1.46 -14.88 -7.35
C ASN A 108 -0.54 -13.65 -7.28
N TYR A 109 -1.03 -12.52 -6.80
CA TYR A 109 -0.24 -11.30 -6.62
C TYR A 109 0.91 -11.50 -5.64
N ARG A 110 0.66 -12.16 -4.50
CA ARG A 110 1.72 -12.48 -3.53
C ARG A 110 2.78 -13.38 -4.15
N HIS A 111 2.36 -14.45 -4.83
CA HIS A 111 3.29 -15.37 -5.49
C HIS A 111 4.14 -14.68 -6.58
N GLN A 112 3.52 -13.80 -7.37
CA GLN A 112 4.25 -13.02 -8.37
C GLN A 112 5.22 -12.02 -7.75
N ALA A 113 4.82 -11.35 -6.66
CA ALA A 113 5.69 -10.42 -5.94
C ALA A 113 6.93 -11.12 -5.34
N GLU A 114 6.75 -12.30 -4.74
CA GLU A 114 7.86 -13.12 -4.24
C GLU A 114 8.81 -13.53 -5.36
N ARG A 115 8.26 -13.96 -6.50
CA ARG A 115 9.06 -14.35 -7.66
C ARG A 115 9.82 -13.17 -8.27
N LEU A 116 9.20 -12.00 -8.37
CA LEU A 116 9.86 -10.78 -8.83
C LEU A 116 11.01 -10.38 -7.90
N ALA A 117 10.82 -10.42 -6.58
CA ALA A 117 11.87 -10.11 -5.62
C ALA A 117 13.10 -11.03 -5.77
N VAL A 118 12.88 -12.33 -6.00
CA VAL A 118 13.98 -13.27 -6.28
C VAL A 118 14.70 -12.94 -7.58
N MET A 119 13.95 -12.62 -8.65
CA MET A 119 14.53 -12.26 -9.95
C MET A 119 15.34 -10.96 -9.88
N GLU A 120 14.85 -9.95 -9.15
CA GLU A 120 15.55 -8.69 -8.93
C GLU A 120 16.86 -8.91 -8.16
N GLU A 121 16.84 -9.75 -7.12
CA GLU A 121 18.06 -10.10 -6.39
C GLU A 121 19.07 -10.83 -7.30
N GLN A 122 18.61 -11.76 -8.12
CA GLN A 122 19.47 -12.46 -9.09
C GLN A 122 20.08 -11.52 -10.12
N LEU A 123 19.29 -10.58 -10.66
CA LEU A 123 19.75 -9.59 -11.62
C LEU A 123 20.82 -8.68 -11.00
N ASP A 124 20.59 -8.17 -9.80
CA ASP A 124 21.58 -7.36 -9.08
C ASP A 124 22.86 -8.15 -8.78
N GLN A 125 22.76 -9.44 -8.41
CA GLN A 125 23.93 -10.29 -8.23
C GLN A 125 24.74 -10.47 -9.50
N LEU A 126 24.10 -10.68 -10.66
CA LEU A 126 24.77 -10.80 -11.95
C LEU A 126 25.45 -9.49 -12.33
N GLN A 127 24.75 -8.36 -12.23
CA GLN A 127 25.34 -7.04 -12.46
C GLN A 127 26.55 -6.80 -11.55
N GLN A 128 26.43 -7.12 -10.26
CA GLN A 128 27.54 -6.92 -9.33
C GLN A 128 28.76 -7.80 -9.63
N ARG A 129 28.58 -9.00 -10.24
CA ARG A 129 29.70 -9.85 -10.70
C ARG A 129 30.47 -9.18 -11.83
N GLU A 130 29.78 -8.56 -12.79
CA GLU A 130 30.43 -7.78 -13.85
C GLU A 130 31.20 -6.58 -13.28
N MET A 131 30.66 -5.97 -12.21
CA MET A 131 31.33 -4.86 -11.52
C MET A 131 32.49 -5.31 -10.61
N HIS A 132 32.69 -6.61 -10.35
CA HIS A 132 33.58 -7.10 -9.31
C HIS A 132 35.06 -6.76 -9.53
N GLY A 133 35.49 -6.76 -10.81
CA GLY A 133 36.84 -6.38 -11.24
C GLY A 133 37.10 -4.87 -11.17
N TRP A 134 36.08 -4.05 -10.93
CA TRP A 134 36.20 -2.60 -10.93
C TRP A 134 36.51 -2.02 -9.54
N LEU A 135 37.56 -1.20 -9.46
CA LEU A 135 37.85 -0.34 -8.32
C LEU A 135 37.67 1.13 -8.68
N VAL A 136 37.27 1.92 -7.68
CA VAL A 136 37.15 3.37 -7.77
C VAL A 136 38.14 3.99 -6.81
N PHE A 137 39.01 4.82 -7.36
CA PHE A 137 40.02 5.62 -6.67
C PHE A 137 39.51 7.06 -6.61
N SER A 138 39.51 7.66 -5.43
CA SER A 138 38.96 9.00 -5.22
C SER A 138 39.63 9.71 -4.05
N GLY A 139 39.48 11.03 -3.96
CA GLY A 139 39.94 11.83 -2.83
C GLY A 139 40.90 12.95 -3.24
N PRO A 140 41.39 13.75 -2.28
CA PRO A 140 42.30 14.86 -2.56
C PRO A 140 43.59 14.46 -3.30
N ALA A 141 44.08 13.24 -3.10
CA ALA A 141 45.28 12.74 -3.78
C ALA A 141 45.04 12.46 -5.28
N THR A 142 43.80 12.27 -5.71
CA THR A 142 43.46 12.22 -7.13
C THR A 142 43.26 13.64 -7.65
N ALA A 143 44.24 14.16 -8.41
CA ALA A 143 44.20 15.52 -8.95
C ALA A 143 42.88 15.81 -9.70
N ARG A 144 42.38 17.05 -9.68
CA ARG A 144 41.22 17.40 -10.51
C ARG A 144 41.68 17.65 -11.93
N VAL A 145 41.07 16.94 -12.87
CA VAL A 145 41.45 16.97 -14.29
C VAL A 145 40.26 17.49 -15.10
N PRO A 146 40.39 18.62 -15.83
CA PRO A 146 39.33 19.12 -16.71
C PRO A 146 39.00 18.11 -17.80
N ARG A 147 37.71 17.99 -18.17
CA ARG A 147 37.23 17.04 -19.20
C ARG A 147 37.95 17.15 -20.56
N SER A 148 38.65 18.26 -20.83
CA SER A 148 39.40 18.53 -22.07
C SER A 148 40.77 17.85 -22.16
N SER A 149 41.31 17.29 -21.07
CA SER A 149 42.64 16.64 -21.04
C SER A 149 42.57 15.12 -21.24
N ARG A 150 41.76 14.69 -22.21
CA ARG A 150 41.69 13.30 -22.68
C ARG A 150 42.98 12.98 -23.46
N GLY A 151 43.99 12.47 -22.77
CA GLY A 151 45.26 12.08 -23.38
C GLY A 151 46.37 11.72 -22.39
N GLU A 152 46.19 12.03 -21.10
CA GLU A 152 47.14 11.60 -20.08
C GLU A 152 47.00 10.09 -19.80
N ASP A 153 48.15 9.41 -19.71
CA ASP A 153 48.25 8.00 -19.32
C ASP A 153 47.86 7.84 -17.84
N THR A 154 46.55 7.90 -17.59
CA THR A 154 45.93 7.85 -16.27
C THR A 154 46.30 6.57 -15.53
N ALA A 155 46.56 5.49 -16.27
CA ALA A 155 46.98 4.21 -15.71
C ALA A 155 48.40 4.32 -15.11
N ARG A 156 49.35 4.91 -15.84
CA ARG A 156 50.70 5.19 -15.31
C ARG A 156 50.68 6.15 -14.12
N GLN A 157 49.92 7.24 -14.21
CA GLN A 157 49.77 8.18 -13.10
C GLN A 157 49.23 7.49 -11.84
N LEU A 158 48.24 6.60 -11.99
CA LEU A 158 47.72 5.84 -10.88
C LEU A 158 48.76 4.86 -10.33
N ARG A 159 49.52 4.17 -11.18
CA ARG A 159 50.63 3.31 -10.75
C ARG A 159 51.64 4.09 -9.93
N ASP A 160 52.11 5.23 -10.42
CA ASP A 160 53.11 6.05 -9.73
C ASP A 160 52.55 6.59 -8.39
N LEU A 161 51.26 6.93 -8.34
CA LEU A 161 50.56 7.30 -7.11
C LEU A 161 50.48 6.14 -6.11
N ILE A 162 50.15 4.93 -6.55
CA ILE A 162 50.09 3.75 -5.68
C ILE A 162 51.49 3.34 -5.22
N GLN A 163 52.49 3.41 -6.09
CA GLN A 163 53.89 3.17 -5.76
C GLN A 163 54.36 4.14 -4.67
N SER A 164 54.09 5.43 -4.81
CA SER A 164 54.49 6.43 -3.80
C SER A 164 53.76 6.27 -2.46
N LEU A 165 52.45 5.96 -2.48
CA LEU A 165 51.64 5.90 -1.25
C LEU A 165 51.67 4.54 -0.54
N MET A 166 51.90 3.44 -1.27
CA MET A 166 51.83 2.07 -0.72
C MET A 166 53.15 1.31 -0.84
N ASN A 167 54.15 1.84 -1.56
CA ASN A 167 55.36 1.14 -1.97
C ASN A 167 55.00 -0.18 -2.69
N TYR A 168 54.06 -0.09 -3.64
CA TYR A 168 53.55 -1.22 -4.40
C TYR A 168 53.49 -0.89 -5.88
N ASP A 169 54.15 -1.71 -6.69
CA ASP A 169 54.21 -1.51 -8.14
C ASP A 169 53.07 -2.30 -8.79
N LEU A 170 52.20 -1.59 -9.51
CA LEU A 170 51.08 -2.21 -10.20
C LEU A 170 51.55 -2.82 -11.53
N ASP A 171 51.20 -4.07 -11.74
CA ASP A 171 51.38 -4.76 -13.01
C ASP A 171 50.38 -4.20 -14.02
N MET A 172 50.89 -3.42 -14.97
CA MET A 172 50.09 -2.78 -16.01
C MET A 172 49.37 -3.79 -16.91
N SER A 173 49.82 -5.05 -16.98
CA SER A 173 49.13 -6.11 -17.73
C SER A 173 47.82 -6.57 -17.05
N GLN A 174 47.68 -6.31 -15.74
CA GLN A 174 46.45 -6.60 -14.99
C GLN A 174 45.40 -5.48 -15.10
N ILE A 175 45.75 -4.35 -15.73
CA ILE A 175 44.85 -3.22 -15.97
C ILE A 175 44.20 -3.39 -17.34
N GLY A 176 42.89 -3.62 -17.36
CA GLY A 176 42.13 -3.79 -18.61
C GLY A 176 41.58 -2.47 -19.16
N GLU A 177 40.80 -1.76 -18.35
CA GLU A 177 40.15 -0.51 -18.75
C GLU A 177 40.31 0.55 -17.66
N VAL A 178 40.58 1.80 -18.05
CA VAL A 178 40.68 2.95 -17.14
C VAL A 178 39.76 4.07 -17.60
N GLN A 179 38.90 4.53 -16.69
CA GLN A 179 37.98 5.64 -16.93
C GLN A 179 38.28 6.77 -15.94
N ARG A 180 38.55 7.97 -16.48
CA ARG A 180 38.81 9.17 -15.68
C ARG A 180 37.58 10.07 -15.62
N ASP A 181 37.08 10.29 -14.41
CA ASP A 181 36.13 11.36 -14.10
C ASP A 181 36.86 12.52 -13.40
N GLU A 182 36.21 13.67 -13.27
CA GLU A 182 36.78 14.90 -12.66
C GLU A 182 37.41 14.67 -11.27
N ARG A 183 36.80 13.80 -10.44
CA ARG A 183 37.20 13.57 -9.04
C ARG A 183 37.51 12.11 -8.69
N GLN A 184 37.49 11.22 -9.68
CA GLN A 184 37.73 9.80 -9.44
C GLN A 184 38.31 9.12 -10.67
N ILE A 185 39.04 8.04 -10.44
CA ILE A 185 39.58 7.13 -11.45
C ILE A 185 38.89 5.79 -11.24
N ARG A 186 38.35 5.19 -12.29
CA ARG A 186 37.79 3.85 -12.26
C ARG A 186 38.70 2.94 -13.05
N VAL A 187 39.08 1.81 -12.47
CA VAL A 187 39.97 0.85 -13.10
C VAL A 187 39.33 -0.52 -13.07
N HIS A 188 39.26 -1.15 -14.22
CA HIS A 188 38.92 -2.55 -14.38
C HIS A 188 40.20 -3.39 -14.35
N PHE A 189 40.25 -4.33 -13.42
CA PHE A 189 41.32 -5.32 -13.33
C PHE A 189 40.90 -6.60 -14.04
N THR A 190 41.81 -7.17 -14.84
CA THR A 190 41.58 -8.42 -15.57
C THR A 190 41.47 -9.62 -14.63
N THR A 191 42.14 -9.56 -13.47
CA THR A 191 42.20 -10.66 -12.50
C THR A 191 41.78 -10.19 -11.11
N VAL A 192 40.88 -10.94 -10.47
CA VAL A 192 40.30 -10.59 -9.15
C VAL A 192 40.68 -11.58 -8.03
N ALA A 193 41.37 -12.67 -8.40
CA ALA A 193 41.74 -13.76 -7.50
C ALA A 193 42.81 -13.34 -6.47
N ALA A 194 42.99 -14.18 -5.44
CA ALA A 194 44.07 -14.00 -4.48
C ALA A 194 45.43 -13.95 -5.19
N GLY A 195 46.26 -12.96 -4.84
CA GLY A 195 47.53 -12.69 -5.50
C GLY A 195 47.47 -11.67 -6.63
N SER A 196 46.29 -11.24 -7.08
CA SER A 196 46.18 -10.15 -8.05
C SER A 196 46.34 -8.77 -7.41
N ASP A 197 46.69 -7.77 -8.22
CA ASP A 197 46.80 -6.37 -7.79
C ASP A 197 45.50 -5.85 -7.19
N ARG A 198 44.37 -6.20 -7.82
CA ARG A 198 43.04 -5.86 -7.30
C ARG A 198 42.87 -6.38 -5.88
N PHE A 199 43.16 -7.67 -5.67
CA PHE A 199 43.01 -8.30 -4.36
C PHE A 199 43.91 -7.65 -3.31
N PHE A 200 45.16 -7.37 -3.69
CA PHE A 200 46.13 -6.67 -2.83
C PHE A 200 45.61 -5.29 -2.42
N LEU A 201 45.14 -4.48 -3.37
CA LEU A 201 44.65 -3.12 -3.13
C LEU A 201 43.43 -3.11 -2.20
N VAL A 202 42.46 -3.99 -2.43
CA VAL A 202 41.24 -4.07 -1.58
C VAL A 202 41.59 -4.47 -0.15
N ARG A 203 42.51 -5.43 0.02
CA ARG A 203 42.93 -5.92 1.34
C ARG A 203 43.76 -4.89 2.10
N ASN A 204 44.59 -4.11 1.40
CA ASN A 204 45.53 -3.17 1.99
C ASN A 204 45.10 -1.70 1.95
N LYS A 205 43.88 -1.39 1.47
CA LYS A 205 43.35 -0.02 1.39
C LYS A 205 43.36 0.76 2.71
N THR A 206 43.42 0.08 3.86
CA THR A 206 43.55 0.73 5.17
C THR A 206 44.90 1.43 5.36
N ARG A 207 45.95 1.02 4.64
CA ARG A 207 47.26 1.70 4.62
C ARG A 207 47.19 3.10 4.00
N LEU A 208 46.13 3.39 3.23
CA LEU A 208 45.89 4.71 2.63
C LEU A 208 45.11 5.66 3.54
N ARG A 209 44.80 5.26 4.78
CA ARG A 209 44.13 6.18 5.72
C ARG A 209 45.03 7.38 5.99
N GLY A 210 44.46 8.58 5.83
CA GLY A 210 45.18 9.84 6.02
C GLY A 210 45.97 10.35 4.81
N THR A 211 46.15 9.53 3.75
CA THR A 211 46.89 9.95 2.55
C THR A 211 46.05 10.77 1.58
N GLY A 212 44.73 10.84 1.79
CA GLY A 212 43.80 11.49 0.87
C GLY A 212 43.46 10.64 -0.37
N LEU A 213 43.90 9.39 -0.44
CA LEU A 213 43.46 8.43 -1.46
C LEU A 213 42.51 7.39 -0.85
N TYR A 214 41.33 7.24 -1.45
CA TYR A 214 40.32 6.28 -1.06
C TYR A 214 40.07 5.29 -2.18
N ILE A 215 40.21 4.01 -1.86
CA ILE A 215 39.88 2.88 -2.75
C ILE A 215 38.59 2.25 -2.28
N ARG A 216 37.64 2.09 -3.20
CA ARG A 216 36.40 1.34 -2.97
C ARG A 216 36.07 0.43 -4.16
N GLU A 217 35.32 -0.62 -3.88
CA GLU A 217 34.74 -1.47 -4.93
C GLU A 217 33.67 -0.68 -5.68
N ARG A 218 33.52 -0.93 -6.99
CA ARG A 218 32.39 -0.40 -7.74
C ARG A 218 31.14 -1.22 -7.43
N LEU A 219 30.06 -0.52 -7.10
CA LEU A 219 28.78 -1.11 -6.72
C LEU A 219 27.73 -0.85 -7.81
N THR A 220 26.73 -1.71 -7.89
CA THR A 220 25.48 -1.40 -8.61
C THR A 220 24.83 -0.15 -8.00
N PRO A 221 23.99 0.59 -8.76
CA PRO A 221 23.28 1.76 -8.23
C PRO A 221 22.50 1.45 -6.94
N PHE A 222 21.85 0.28 -6.89
CA PHE A 222 21.11 -0.17 -5.73
C PHE A 222 22.01 -0.41 -4.50
N ARG A 223 23.12 -1.14 -4.67
CA ARG A 223 24.05 -1.38 -3.56
C ARG A 223 24.78 -0.12 -3.10
N GLN A 224 25.05 0.81 -4.02
CA GLN A 224 25.60 2.12 -3.69
C GLN A 224 24.60 2.93 -2.85
N TRP A 225 23.31 2.89 -3.19
CA TRP A 225 22.25 3.49 -2.38
C TRP A 225 22.18 2.86 -0.99
N LEU A 226 22.13 1.52 -0.89
CA LEU A 226 22.17 0.79 0.39
C LEU A 226 23.36 1.21 1.26
N PHE A 227 24.55 1.23 0.66
CA PHE A 227 25.77 1.65 1.36
C PHE A 227 25.67 3.08 1.88
N ASN A 228 25.12 4.00 1.09
CA ASN A 228 24.96 5.39 1.49
C ASN A 228 23.95 5.55 2.64
N GLU A 229 22.82 4.84 2.60
CA GLU A 229 21.84 4.84 3.69
C GLU A 229 22.44 4.28 4.98
N LEU A 230 23.13 3.16 4.92
CA LEU A 230 23.80 2.59 6.09
C LEU A 230 24.92 3.52 6.61
N MET A 231 25.64 4.20 5.73
CA MET A 231 26.63 5.20 6.17
C MET A 231 26.01 6.38 6.92
N LYS A 232 24.76 6.77 6.62
CA LYS A 232 24.02 7.76 7.43
C LYS A 232 23.75 7.22 8.83
N LEU A 233 23.30 5.96 8.95
CA LEU A 233 23.09 5.31 10.25
C LEU A 233 24.37 5.28 11.08
N LYS A 234 25.50 4.97 10.45
CA LYS A 234 26.81 4.98 11.11
C LYS A 234 27.19 6.36 11.63
N ARG A 235 26.97 7.42 10.84
CA ARG A 235 27.24 8.81 11.27
C ARG A 235 26.38 9.21 12.47
N ASN A 236 25.17 8.70 12.53
CA ASN A 236 24.25 8.91 13.66
C ASN A 236 24.55 7.97 14.85
N SER A 237 25.64 7.21 14.81
CA SER A 237 26.04 6.24 15.84
C SER A 237 24.99 5.16 16.16
N LEU A 238 24.05 4.91 15.23
CA LEU A 238 23.04 3.86 15.37
C LEU A 238 23.58 2.47 15.04
N ILE A 239 24.68 2.42 14.29
CA ILE A 239 25.41 1.20 13.97
C ILE A 239 26.90 1.45 14.13
N SER A 240 27.65 0.39 14.46
CA SER A 240 29.10 0.45 14.63
C SER A 240 29.84 0.70 13.31
N THR A 241 29.59 -0.13 12.29
CA THR A 241 30.31 0.01 11.02
C THR A 241 29.57 -0.55 9.79
N VAL A 242 30.00 -0.08 8.63
CA VAL A 242 29.53 -0.49 7.30
C VAL A 242 30.75 -0.68 6.42
N PHE A 243 30.79 -1.76 5.64
CA PHE A 243 31.85 -2.01 4.68
C PHE A 243 31.35 -2.84 3.51
N THR A 244 32.12 -2.89 2.44
CA THR A 244 31.86 -3.77 1.30
C THR A 244 32.88 -4.89 1.26
N ARG A 245 32.43 -6.07 0.84
CA ARG A 245 33.29 -7.19 0.48
C ARG A 245 32.68 -7.89 -0.72
N GLU A 246 33.46 -7.98 -1.79
CA GLU A 246 33.04 -8.63 -3.04
C GLU A 246 31.74 -8.02 -3.58
N GLY A 247 31.61 -6.70 -3.45
CA GLY A 247 30.42 -5.97 -3.84
C GLY A 247 29.21 -6.16 -2.94
N THR A 248 29.28 -7.01 -1.90
CA THR A 248 28.20 -7.14 -0.90
C THR A 248 28.39 -6.12 0.21
N VAL A 249 27.31 -5.43 0.59
CA VAL A 249 27.32 -4.46 1.69
C VAL A 249 27.06 -5.19 3.00
N PHE A 250 27.93 -4.98 3.98
CA PHE A 250 27.82 -5.53 5.33
C PHE A 250 27.64 -4.43 6.36
N VAL A 251 26.82 -4.73 7.36
CA VAL A 251 26.57 -3.88 8.53
C VAL A 251 26.92 -4.62 9.81
N VAL A 252 27.45 -3.87 10.77
CA VAL A 252 27.69 -4.31 12.15
C VAL A 252 26.98 -3.33 13.06
N THR A 253 26.00 -3.81 13.83
CA THR A 253 25.14 -2.99 14.69
C THR A 253 25.88 -2.58 15.97
N SER A 254 26.41 -3.53 16.73
CA SER A 254 27.22 -3.29 17.94
C SER A 254 28.66 -3.82 17.81
N GLN A 255 29.56 -3.43 18.71
CA GLN A 255 30.98 -3.84 18.70
C GLN A 255 31.17 -5.37 18.79
N HIS A 256 30.23 -6.07 19.42
CA HIS A 256 30.26 -7.53 19.57
C HIS A 256 29.40 -8.27 18.54
N ASP A 257 28.70 -7.54 17.66
CA ASP A 257 27.85 -8.16 16.65
C ASP A 257 28.66 -8.68 15.46
N ARG A 258 28.19 -9.81 14.92
CA ARG A 258 28.72 -10.35 13.67
C ARG A 258 28.29 -9.49 12.48
N PRO A 259 29.15 -9.27 11.47
CA PRO A 259 28.77 -8.60 10.23
C PRO A 259 27.60 -9.31 9.53
N ARG A 260 26.57 -8.56 9.18
CA ARG A 260 25.37 -9.05 8.48
C ARG A 260 25.31 -8.48 7.07
N PRO A 261 25.09 -9.29 6.03
CA PRO A 261 24.92 -8.78 4.68
C PRO A 261 23.56 -8.09 4.52
N VAL A 262 23.54 -6.96 3.83
CA VAL A 262 22.31 -6.24 3.44
C VAL A 262 22.22 -6.28 1.92
N ARG A 263 21.28 -7.07 1.41
CA ARG A 263 21.12 -7.37 -0.03
C ARG A 263 19.82 -6.86 -0.64
N SER A 264 18.88 -6.39 0.18
CA SER A 264 17.57 -5.97 -0.26
C SER A 264 17.03 -4.87 0.63
N GLU A 265 16.02 -4.15 0.13
CA GLU A 265 15.30 -3.14 0.91
C GLU A 265 14.60 -3.78 2.11
N ALA A 266 14.00 -4.96 1.95
CA ALA A 266 13.42 -5.71 3.06
C ALA A 266 14.45 -6.05 4.15
N ALA A 267 15.70 -6.35 3.79
CA ALA A 267 16.76 -6.56 4.78
C ALA A 267 17.13 -5.25 5.51
N LEU A 268 17.13 -4.12 4.80
CA LEU A 268 17.33 -2.80 5.39
C LEU A 268 16.16 -2.43 6.34
N GLU A 269 14.91 -2.66 5.96
CA GLU A 269 13.75 -2.42 6.83
C GLU A 269 13.81 -3.24 8.12
N ARG A 270 14.18 -4.53 8.03
CA ARG A 270 14.37 -5.37 9.22
C ARG A 270 15.45 -4.80 10.14
N LEU A 271 16.54 -4.27 9.57
CA LEU A 271 17.57 -3.58 10.35
C LEU A 271 16.98 -2.34 11.05
N TRP A 272 16.21 -1.51 10.34
CA TRP A 272 15.56 -0.34 10.93
C TRP A 272 14.63 -0.70 12.10
N ARG A 273 13.79 -1.73 11.93
CA ARG A 273 12.90 -2.20 13.01
C ARG A 273 13.71 -2.68 14.21
N HIS A 274 14.76 -3.46 13.97
CA HIS A 274 15.63 -3.94 15.04
C HIS A 274 16.33 -2.81 15.80
N LEU A 275 16.82 -1.78 15.09
CA LEU A 275 17.43 -0.60 15.72
C LEU A 275 16.40 0.23 16.51
N ALA A 276 15.18 0.34 15.99
CA ALA A 276 14.09 1.02 16.71
C ALA A 276 13.73 0.29 18.01
N GLU A 277 13.61 -1.04 17.97
CA GLU A 277 13.38 -1.88 19.15
C GLU A 277 14.50 -1.74 20.18
N GLN A 278 15.77 -1.78 19.75
CA GLN A 278 16.91 -1.57 20.64
C GLN A 278 16.87 -0.20 21.32
N SER A 279 16.53 0.86 20.57
CA SER A 279 16.41 2.20 21.13
C SER A 279 15.25 2.33 22.12
N ALA A 280 14.15 1.60 21.90
CA ALA A 280 13.02 1.57 22.82
C ALA A 280 13.38 0.83 24.11
N ASN A 281 14.06 -0.32 24.01
CA ASN A 281 14.49 -1.10 25.16
C ASN A 281 15.50 -0.35 26.03
N GLN A 282 16.47 0.35 25.43
CA GLN A 282 17.43 1.18 26.17
C GLN A 282 16.74 2.31 26.96
N ARG A 283 15.66 2.90 26.44
CA ARG A 283 14.89 3.93 27.14
C ARG A 283 14.12 3.36 28.34
N ILE A 284 13.65 2.12 28.25
CA ILE A 284 12.94 1.43 29.33
C ILE A 284 13.93 1.00 30.43
N GLU A 285 15.10 0.48 30.07
CA GLU A 285 16.15 0.15 31.04
C GLU A 285 16.68 1.39 31.77
N ALA A 286 16.85 2.51 31.06
CA ALA A 286 17.24 3.78 31.68
C ALA A 286 16.17 4.36 32.63
N SER A 287 14.89 4.03 32.43
CA SER A 287 13.81 4.44 33.33
C SER A 287 13.61 3.50 34.52
N HIS A 288 14.16 2.28 34.48
CA HIS A 288 14.09 1.28 35.55
C HIS A 288 15.39 1.12 36.34
N SER A 289 16.45 1.86 36.00
CA SER A 289 17.66 1.91 36.83
C SER A 289 17.37 2.68 38.12
N PRO A 290 17.38 2.03 39.30
CA PRO A 290 17.18 2.73 40.56
C PRO A 290 18.35 3.69 40.77
N ARG A 291 18.03 4.95 41.05
CA ARG A 291 18.97 5.92 41.62
C ARG A 291 19.30 5.49 43.06
N ASP A 292 20.06 4.42 43.23
CA ASP A 292 20.60 4.04 44.55
C ASP A 292 22.02 3.51 44.38
N ALA A 293 22.97 4.44 44.38
CA ALA A 293 24.32 4.27 44.91
C ALA A 293 24.90 5.66 45.20
N LEU A 294 24.21 6.41 46.08
CA LEU A 294 24.85 7.38 46.95
C LEU A 294 25.12 6.64 48.26
N PHE A 295 26.34 6.12 48.43
CA PHE A 295 27.05 6.02 49.71
C PHE A 295 28.54 5.92 49.42
#